data_AF-A0A9X2RM00-F1
#
_entry.id   AF-A0A9X2RM00-F1
#
_cell.length_a   1.000
_cell.length_b   1.000
_cell.length_c   1.000
_cell.angle_alpha   90.00
_cell.angle_beta   90.00
_cell.angle_gamma   90.00
#
_symmetry.space_group_name_H-M   'P 1'
#
loop_
_entity.id
_entity.type
_entity.pdbx_description
1 polymer ?
#
loop_
_entity_poly.entity_id
_entity_poly.type
_entity_poly.pdbx_seq_one_letter_code
_entity_poly.pdbx_strand_id
1 'polypeptide(L)'
;MNSHTTHTIDTSTPVIPADAYDTTTFHAAADTIAVVTNTTAPDAVALPPEDASTGELLAAACEAGHRAVPAPLAETALVARPLLCRVGLPVPGGPLSYAIAPELTIRYAHPAASGVGSAGSSGDDDALLVTGTLRRVPWARAATAVVVLAAAPFGPVLFTLTPGQAVLTPGGNAAEEPRDDLYLATLEIPASRVRRISSELLDEARLRAALARSALIAGAAERCVDLTVAHTTARTQFGRPLNHFQAVKQEEARLIEETALVRAAVQAAAVPLDTGGTAAYVAVAAAKTQASASAAEIARIAHQLHGAVGITQLNPLHFATTRLWSWRDEDGDETYWAHRLARPLTATALWPALTTTP
;
A
#
# COMPACT_ATOMS: atom_id res chain seq x y z
N MET A 1 45.92 -36.75 -12.75
CA MET A 1 44.80 -37.44 -13.43
C MET A 1 43.73 -37.73 -12.40
N ASN A 2 42.48 -37.53 -12.80
CA ASN A 2 41.33 -37.23 -11.96
C ASN A 2 40.99 -38.24 -10.85
N SER A 3 40.59 -37.65 -9.74
CA SER A 3 39.71 -38.11 -8.67
C SER A 3 38.45 -38.81 -9.17
N HIS A 4 38.07 -39.92 -8.51
CA HIS A 4 36.68 -40.38 -8.35
C HIS A 4 36.54 -40.97 -6.94
N THR A 5 36.13 -40.13 -5.98
CA THR A 5 35.66 -40.59 -4.67
C THR A 5 34.14 -40.53 -4.71
N THR A 6 33.50 -41.67 -4.90
CA THR A 6 32.05 -41.81 -4.83
C THR A 6 31.63 -41.67 -3.38
N HIS A 7 30.96 -40.57 -3.02
CA HIS A 7 30.32 -40.43 -1.72
C HIS A 7 28.97 -41.16 -1.73
N THR A 8 28.92 -42.33 -1.08
CA THR A 8 27.67 -43.00 -0.72
C THR A 8 27.02 -42.21 0.42
N ILE A 9 25.81 -41.69 0.20
CA ILE A 9 25.03 -41.04 1.26
C ILE A 9 24.49 -42.14 2.17
N ASP A 10 24.92 -42.11 3.43
CA ASP A 10 24.37 -42.91 4.50
C ASP A 10 22.93 -42.42 4.79
N THR A 11 21.95 -43.27 4.50
CA THR A 11 20.51 -43.02 4.73
C THR A 11 20.03 -43.51 6.09
N SER A 12 20.94 -43.83 7.02
CA SER A 12 20.60 -44.30 8.38
C SER A 12 20.30 -43.18 9.39
N THR A 13 20.22 -41.92 8.96
CA THR A 13 19.77 -40.81 9.82
C THR A 13 18.31 -41.04 10.24
N PRO A 14 17.99 -41.06 11.54
CA PRO A 14 16.63 -41.34 11.99
C PRO A 14 15.68 -40.24 11.49
N VAL A 15 14.64 -40.66 10.75
CA VAL A 15 13.51 -39.80 10.42
C VAL A 15 12.78 -39.53 11.72
N ILE A 16 12.95 -38.32 12.24
CA ILE A 16 12.17 -37.83 13.37
C ILE A 16 10.74 -37.59 12.84
N PRO A 17 9.71 -38.28 13.37
CA PRO A 17 8.32 -38.05 12.98
C PRO A 17 7.91 -36.60 13.28
N ALA A 18 7.04 -36.01 12.44
CA ALA A 18 6.58 -34.61 12.54
C ALA A 18 5.92 -34.26 13.89
N ASP A 19 5.60 -35.28 14.67
CA ASP A 19 4.96 -35.32 15.97
C ASP A 19 5.94 -35.34 17.16
N ALA A 20 7.26 -35.31 16.92
CA ALA A 20 8.28 -35.25 17.99
C ALA A 20 8.77 -33.83 18.34
N TYR A 21 8.14 -32.78 17.78
CA TYR A 21 8.37 -31.41 18.23
C TYR A 21 7.44 -31.07 19.40
N ASP A 22 7.99 -30.97 20.60
CA ASP A 22 7.31 -30.33 21.72
C ASP A 22 7.22 -28.81 21.46
N THR A 23 6.11 -28.38 20.86
CA THR A 23 5.80 -26.97 20.57
C THR A 23 5.33 -26.21 21.80
N THR A 24 5.18 -26.85 22.96
CA THR A 24 4.56 -26.23 24.14
C THR A 24 5.49 -25.27 24.88
N THR A 25 6.81 -25.34 24.65
CA THR A 25 7.78 -24.39 25.23
C THR A 25 7.91 -23.07 24.43
N PHE A 26 7.20 -22.92 23.30
CA PHE A 26 7.20 -21.70 22.50
C PHE A 26 6.12 -20.67 22.92
N HIS A 27 5.24 -21.02 23.85
CA HIS A 27 3.97 -20.30 24.11
C HIS A 27 3.89 -19.49 25.41
N ALA A 28 5.02 -19.22 26.08
CA ALA A 28 4.98 -18.54 27.40
C ALA A 28 5.08 -17.00 27.36
N ALA A 29 5.22 -16.36 26.20
CA ALA A 29 5.39 -14.90 26.11
C ALA A 29 4.32 -14.26 25.22
N ALA A 30 3.71 -13.17 25.71
CA ALA A 30 2.68 -12.37 25.04
C ALA A 30 3.13 -11.71 23.72
N ASP A 31 4.39 -11.92 23.30
CA ASP A 31 4.98 -11.54 22.00
C ASP A 31 5.00 -12.71 21.00
N THR A 32 4.13 -13.71 21.18
CA THR A 32 4.03 -14.83 20.24
C THR A 32 3.66 -14.25 18.87
N ILE A 33 4.60 -14.34 17.93
CA ILE A 33 4.39 -14.10 16.50
C ILE A 33 3.11 -14.84 16.14
N ALA A 34 2.00 -14.11 16.06
CA ALA A 34 0.82 -14.60 15.39
C ALA A 34 1.33 -15.07 14.04
N VAL A 35 1.03 -16.31 13.66
CA VAL A 35 1.19 -16.72 12.27
C VAL A 35 0.35 -15.71 11.49
N VAL A 36 1.00 -14.70 10.92
CA VAL A 36 0.35 -13.66 10.12
C VAL A 36 0.01 -14.35 8.81
N THR A 37 -1.02 -15.20 8.87
CA THR A 37 -1.73 -15.63 7.69
C THR A 37 -2.52 -14.43 7.20
N ASN A 38 -2.68 -14.30 5.89
CA ASN A 38 -3.44 -13.22 5.24
C ASN A 38 -4.97 -13.33 5.49
N THR A 39 -5.38 -13.95 6.60
CA THR A 39 -6.73 -14.49 6.82
C THR A 39 -7.53 -13.76 7.89
N THR A 40 -7.08 -12.60 8.39
CA THR A 40 -7.95 -11.83 9.30
C THR A 40 -9.22 -11.45 8.58
N ALA A 41 -10.37 -11.59 9.26
CA ALA A 41 -11.62 -10.99 8.84
C ALA A 41 -11.39 -9.46 8.75
N PRO A 42 -11.43 -8.84 7.56
CA PRO A 42 -11.07 -7.43 7.40
C PRO A 42 -11.94 -6.50 8.27
N ASP A 43 -13.16 -6.93 8.58
CA ASP A 43 -14.13 -6.24 9.45
C ASP A 43 -13.74 -6.25 10.94
N ALA A 44 -12.76 -7.06 11.35
CA ALA A 44 -12.28 -7.12 12.73
C ALA A 44 -11.23 -6.05 13.07
N VAL A 45 -10.73 -5.32 12.07
CA VAL A 45 -9.74 -4.26 12.27
C VAL A 45 -10.47 -2.95 12.51
N ALA A 46 -10.29 -2.40 13.72
CA ALA A 46 -10.86 -1.10 14.06
C ALA A 46 -10.27 -0.01 13.16
N LEU A 47 -11.15 0.75 12.51
CA LEU A 47 -10.75 1.92 11.72
C LEU A 47 -10.51 3.11 12.65
N PRO A 48 -9.53 3.99 12.34
CA PRO A 48 -9.37 5.24 13.06
C PRO A 48 -10.65 6.10 13.02
N PRO A 49 -10.88 6.97 14.02
CA PRO A 49 -12.00 7.91 14.05
C PRO A 49 -12.12 8.73 12.75
N GLU A 50 -13.33 9.19 12.43
CA GLU A 50 -13.58 9.99 11.22
C GLU A 50 -12.93 11.38 11.25
N ASP A 51 -12.73 11.92 12.45
CA ASP A 51 -12.10 13.20 12.73
C ASP A 51 -10.57 13.11 12.94
N ALA A 52 -9.99 11.92 12.80
CA ALA A 52 -8.55 11.73 12.91
C ALA A 52 -7.79 12.58 11.87
N SER A 53 -6.75 13.27 12.32
CA SER A 53 -5.86 14.05 11.48
C SER A 53 -5.11 13.15 10.49
N THR A 54 -4.65 13.71 9.37
CA THR A 54 -3.82 12.97 8.40
C THR A 54 -2.57 12.37 9.06
N GLY A 55 -1.97 13.07 10.03
CA GLY A 55 -0.84 12.53 10.80
C GLY A 55 -1.19 11.26 11.59
N GLU A 56 -2.33 11.23 12.28
CA GLU A 56 -2.81 10.05 13.01
C GLU A 56 -3.15 8.89 12.06
N LEU A 57 -3.77 9.18 10.92
CA LEU A 57 -4.08 8.18 9.90
C LEU A 57 -2.81 7.56 9.29
N LEU A 58 -1.78 8.37 9.05
CA LEU A 58 -0.49 7.88 8.57
C LEU A 58 0.22 7.04 9.64
N ALA A 59 0.17 7.45 10.91
CA ALA A 59 0.71 6.64 12.01
C ALA A 59 0.00 5.28 12.12
N ALA A 60 -1.33 5.26 11.98
CA ALA A 60 -2.11 4.02 11.95
C ALA A 60 -1.75 3.13 10.75
N ALA A 61 -1.51 3.72 9.57
CA ALA A 61 -1.05 2.98 8.40
C ALA A 61 0.38 2.44 8.57
N CYS A 62 1.29 3.19 9.20
CA CYS A 62 2.62 2.69 9.58
C CYS A 62 2.50 1.50 10.53
N GLU A 63 1.68 1.60 11.59
CA GLU A 63 1.49 0.47 12.51
C GLU A 63 0.86 -0.73 11.79
N ALA A 64 -0.09 -0.51 10.89
CA ALA A 64 -0.68 -1.57 10.08
C ALA A 64 0.37 -2.26 9.19
N GLY A 65 1.27 -1.50 8.57
CA GLY A 65 2.39 -2.04 7.80
C GLY A 65 3.37 -2.83 8.67
N HIS A 66 3.70 -2.30 9.85
CA HIS A 66 4.60 -2.92 10.82
C HIS A 66 4.07 -4.27 11.31
N ARG A 67 2.78 -4.31 11.64
CA ARG A 67 2.08 -5.51 12.11
C ARG A 67 1.63 -6.42 10.99
N ALA A 68 1.86 -6.04 9.73
CA ALA A 68 1.45 -6.81 8.57
C ALA A 68 -0.08 -7.10 8.57
N VAL A 69 -0.88 -6.09 8.92
CA VAL A 69 -2.34 -6.20 9.06
C VAL A 69 -2.98 -6.54 7.71
N PRO A 70 -3.70 -7.67 7.59
CA PRO A 70 -4.35 -8.05 6.35
C PRO A 70 -5.76 -7.45 6.22
N ALA A 71 -5.84 -6.12 6.14
CA ALA A 71 -7.10 -5.39 5.98
C ALA A 71 -6.91 -4.08 5.19
N PRO A 72 -7.98 -3.57 4.54
CA PRO A 72 -7.94 -2.33 3.75
C PRO A 72 -7.93 -1.05 4.60
N LEU A 73 -7.11 -0.99 5.66
CA LEU A 73 -7.08 0.16 6.56
C LEU A 73 -6.64 1.43 5.84
N ALA A 74 -5.56 1.35 5.06
CA ALA A 74 -5.00 2.50 4.35
C ALA A 74 -5.92 2.93 3.20
N GLU A 75 -6.46 1.97 2.45
CA GLU A 75 -7.46 2.19 1.40
C GLU A 75 -8.69 2.91 1.96
N THR A 76 -9.19 2.45 3.10
CA THR A 76 -10.39 3.00 3.74
C THR A 76 -10.14 4.39 4.30
N ALA A 77 -9.15 4.51 5.18
CA ALA A 77 -8.99 5.67 6.04
C ALA A 77 -8.24 6.83 5.38
N LEU A 78 -7.25 6.56 4.52
CA LEU A 78 -6.43 7.60 3.88
C LEU A 78 -6.96 8.02 2.49
N VAL A 79 -7.67 7.12 1.80
CA VAL A 79 -8.10 7.33 0.40
C VAL A 79 -9.61 7.43 0.28
N ALA A 80 -10.34 6.33 0.46
CA ALA A 80 -11.76 6.25 0.14
C ALA A 80 -12.63 7.19 0.99
N ARG A 81 -12.49 7.14 2.32
CA ARG A 81 -13.30 7.94 3.24
C ARG A 81 -13.08 9.45 3.05
N PRO A 82 -11.84 10.00 3.04
CA PRO A 82 -11.63 11.42 2.81
C PRO A 82 -12.19 11.91 1.47
N LEU A 83 -12.09 11.10 0.41
CA LEU A 83 -12.62 11.46 -0.90
C LEU A 83 -14.16 11.51 -0.91
N LEU A 84 -14.83 10.54 -0.26
CA LEU A 84 -16.29 10.56 -0.12
C LEU A 84 -16.77 11.77 0.69
N CYS A 85 -16.10 12.05 1.82
CA CYS A 85 -16.39 13.24 2.63
C CYS A 85 -16.22 14.54 1.83
N ARG A 86 -15.16 14.65 1.03
CA ARG A 86 -14.87 15.84 0.22
C ARG A 86 -15.98 16.15 -0.78
N VAL A 87 -16.57 15.12 -1.40
CA VAL A 87 -17.63 15.27 -2.41
C VAL A 87 -19.04 15.19 -1.84
N GLY A 88 -19.18 15.08 -0.51
CA GLY A 88 -20.47 15.00 0.18
C GLY A 88 -21.29 13.76 -0.19
N LEU A 89 -20.62 12.63 -0.48
CA LEU A 89 -21.29 11.34 -0.65
C LEU A 89 -21.34 10.59 0.69
N PRO A 90 -22.37 9.76 0.92
CA PRO A 90 -22.44 8.91 2.11
C PRO A 90 -21.21 8.02 2.21
N VAL A 91 -20.66 7.90 3.42
CA VAL A 91 -19.58 6.95 3.74
C VAL A 91 -20.23 5.66 4.26
N PRO A 92 -20.19 4.56 3.50
CA PRO A 92 -20.70 3.28 3.99
C PRO A 92 -19.86 2.81 5.18
N GLY A 93 -20.50 2.12 6.14
CA GLY A 93 -19.77 1.44 7.20
C GLY A 93 -18.94 0.26 6.67
N GLY A 94 -17.94 -0.13 7.45
CA GLY A 94 -17.06 -1.25 7.11
C GLY A 94 -15.92 -0.87 6.15
N PRO A 95 -15.20 -1.87 5.62
CA PRO A 95 -14.03 -1.66 4.78
C PRO A 95 -14.41 -1.02 3.44
N LEU A 96 -13.60 -0.06 2.99
CA LEU A 96 -13.73 0.58 1.68
C LEU A 96 -12.47 0.33 0.85
N SER A 97 -12.66 0.34 -0.46
CA SER A 97 -11.57 0.29 -1.43
C SER A 97 -11.67 1.48 -2.39
N TYR A 98 -10.66 1.63 -3.25
CA TYR A 98 -10.65 2.65 -4.29
C TYR A 98 -10.13 2.08 -5.61
N ALA A 99 -10.49 2.74 -6.71
CA ALA A 99 -9.93 2.47 -8.03
C ALA A 99 -9.81 3.78 -8.82
N ILE A 100 -8.61 4.09 -9.30
CA ILE A 100 -8.36 5.22 -10.21
C ILE A 100 -8.27 4.64 -11.62
N ALA A 101 -9.37 4.74 -12.37
CA ALA A 101 -9.59 4.00 -13.60
C ALA A 101 -9.89 4.94 -14.79
N PRO A 102 -8.84 5.54 -15.41
CA PRO A 102 -9.03 6.39 -16.57
C PRO A 102 -9.49 5.63 -17.83
N GLU A 103 -9.33 4.30 -17.84
CA GLU A 103 -9.64 3.41 -18.98
C GLU A 103 -11.12 2.99 -19.04
N LEU A 104 -11.95 3.41 -18.08
CA LEU A 104 -13.38 3.09 -18.12
C LEU A 104 -14.09 3.87 -19.24
N THR A 105 -15.01 3.18 -19.91
CA THR A 105 -15.95 3.85 -20.82
C THR A 105 -17.14 4.35 -20.01
N ILE A 106 -17.29 5.67 -19.91
CA ILE A 106 -18.38 6.32 -19.19
C ILE A 106 -19.30 7.04 -20.16
N ARG A 107 -20.60 6.76 -20.05
CA ARG A 107 -21.67 7.48 -20.74
C ARG A 107 -22.69 7.97 -19.71
N TYR A 108 -23.27 9.13 -19.95
CA TYR A 108 -24.43 9.58 -19.18
C TYR A 108 -25.68 8.88 -19.71
N ALA A 109 -26.52 8.34 -18.82
CA ALA A 109 -27.71 7.57 -19.18
C ALA A 109 -28.74 8.44 -19.90
N HIS A 110 -28.83 9.73 -19.54
CA HIS A 110 -29.67 10.71 -20.18
C HIS A 110 -28.79 11.86 -20.72
N PRO A 111 -28.14 11.68 -21.88
CA PRO A 111 -27.17 12.64 -22.42
C PRO A 111 -27.83 13.92 -23.01
N ALA A 112 -28.78 14.51 -22.30
CA ALA A 112 -29.73 15.58 -22.68
C ALA A 112 -31.04 15.08 -23.30
N ALA A 113 -32.15 15.21 -22.56
CA ALA A 113 -33.46 15.40 -23.15
C ALA A 113 -33.60 16.87 -23.58
N SER A 114 -33.80 17.10 -24.88
CA SER A 114 -34.44 18.25 -25.57
C SER A 114 -34.42 19.64 -24.89
N GLY A 115 -33.99 20.68 -25.62
CA GLY A 115 -33.99 22.06 -25.14
C GLY A 115 -35.35 22.56 -24.62
N VAL A 116 -35.51 22.58 -23.29
CA VAL A 116 -36.18 23.63 -22.51
C VAL A 116 -35.60 23.58 -21.09
N GLY A 117 -34.80 24.58 -20.72
CA GLY A 117 -34.29 24.76 -19.36
C GLY A 117 -33.13 25.74 -19.36
N SER A 118 -33.25 26.84 -18.62
CA SER A 118 -32.22 27.88 -18.53
C SER A 118 -30.86 27.32 -18.09
N ALA A 119 -29.78 27.89 -18.62
CA ALA A 119 -28.43 27.69 -18.08
C ALA A 119 -28.46 27.95 -16.57
N GLY A 120 -28.18 26.91 -15.77
CA GLY A 120 -28.27 26.97 -14.30
C GLY A 120 -29.31 26.03 -13.65
N SER A 121 -29.90 25.08 -14.37
CA SER A 121 -30.57 23.92 -13.76
C SER A 121 -29.55 22.80 -13.51
N SER A 122 -28.95 22.77 -12.32
CA SER A 122 -28.00 21.76 -11.84
C SER A 122 -28.67 20.37 -11.77
N GLY A 123 -28.37 19.36 -12.58
CA GLY A 123 -27.29 19.19 -13.54
C GLY A 123 -26.03 18.55 -12.95
N ASP A 124 -26.00 18.27 -11.64
CA ASP A 124 -24.77 17.87 -10.95
C ASP A 124 -24.48 16.36 -10.97
N ASP A 125 -25.51 15.52 -11.06
CA ASP A 125 -25.35 14.06 -11.08
C ASP A 125 -26.42 13.43 -11.98
N ASP A 126 -26.07 12.96 -13.19
CA ASP A 126 -26.91 12.03 -13.95
C ASP A 126 -26.43 10.60 -13.69
N ALA A 127 -27.30 9.63 -13.92
CA ALA A 127 -26.90 8.23 -13.86
C ALA A 127 -25.82 7.95 -14.92
N LEU A 128 -24.83 7.14 -14.55
CA LEU A 128 -23.73 6.76 -15.44
C LEU A 128 -23.94 5.34 -15.92
N LEU A 129 -23.78 5.11 -17.22
CA LEU A 129 -23.56 3.80 -17.80
C LEU A 129 -22.04 3.58 -17.89
N VAL A 130 -21.55 2.61 -17.12
CA VAL A 130 -20.12 2.35 -16.95
C VAL A 130 -19.78 0.97 -17.51
N THR A 131 -18.87 0.93 -18.48
CA THR A 131 -18.38 -0.30 -19.09
C THR A 131 -16.86 -0.36 -19.02
N GLY A 132 -16.31 -1.50 -18.65
CA GLY A 132 -14.86 -1.70 -18.62
C GLY A 132 -14.42 -2.64 -17.51
N THR A 133 -13.14 -2.55 -17.14
CA THR A 133 -12.56 -3.35 -16.06
C THR A 133 -11.81 -2.44 -15.11
N LEU A 134 -12.19 -2.47 -13.83
CA LEU A 134 -11.33 -1.97 -12.76
C LEU A 134 -10.28 -3.04 -12.49
N ARG A 135 -9.02 -2.74 -12.72
CA ARG A 135 -7.93 -3.70 -12.58
C ARG A 135 -7.28 -3.61 -11.20
N ARG A 136 -6.95 -4.77 -10.64
CA ARG A 136 -6.16 -4.93 -9.41
C ARG A 136 -6.66 -4.06 -8.24
N VAL A 137 -7.98 -3.97 -8.08
CA VAL A 137 -8.61 -3.21 -7.00
C VAL A 137 -8.24 -3.82 -5.65
N PRO A 138 -7.58 -3.08 -4.75
CA PRO A 138 -7.12 -3.61 -3.47
C PRO A 138 -8.31 -4.01 -2.61
N TRP A 139 -8.30 -5.24 -2.08
CA TRP A 139 -9.34 -5.72 -1.14
C TRP A 139 -10.78 -5.67 -1.68
N ALA A 140 -10.98 -5.67 -3.00
CA ALA A 140 -12.32 -5.48 -3.57
C ALA A 140 -13.33 -6.51 -3.09
N ARG A 141 -12.93 -7.80 -2.99
CA ARG A 141 -13.81 -8.87 -2.48
C ARG A 141 -14.24 -8.72 -1.01
N ALA A 142 -13.51 -7.91 -0.24
CA ALA A 142 -13.78 -7.66 1.17
C ALA A 142 -14.45 -6.30 1.41
N ALA A 143 -14.43 -5.39 0.44
CA ALA A 143 -14.93 -4.04 0.60
C ALA A 143 -16.46 -3.96 0.56
N THR A 144 -17.06 -3.15 1.43
CA THR A 144 -18.48 -2.77 1.35
C THR A 144 -18.75 -1.95 0.09
N ALA A 145 -17.82 -1.07 -0.27
CA ALA A 145 -17.88 -0.27 -1.49
C ALA A 145 -16.49 0.05 -2.04
N VAL A 146 -16.42 0.26 -3.36
CA VAL A 146 -15.27 0.76 -4.09
C VAL A 146 -15.56 2.19 -4.53
N VAL A 147 -14.68 3.12 -4.14
CA VAL A 147 -14.69 4.51 -4.61
C VAL A 147 -13.93 4.58 -5.93
N VAL A 148 -14.66 4.81 -7.02
CA VAL A 148 -14.09 4.81 -8.36
C VAL A 148 -13.94 6.25 -8.84
N LEU A 149 -12.74 6.59 -9.30
CA LEU A 149 -12.43 7.85 -9.97
C LEU A 149 -12.10 7.56 -11.42
N ALA A 150 -12.77 8.23 -12.34
CA ALA A 150 -12.64 7.95 -13.77
C ALA A 150 -12.78 9.21 -14.63
N ALA A 151 -12.23 9.16 -15.83
CA ALA A 151 -12.46 10.19 -16.83
C ALA A 151 -13.87 10.02 -17.42
N ALA A 152 -14.60 11.13 -17.60
CA ALA A 152 -15.89 11.14 -18.29
C ALA A 152 -15.95 12.28 -19.31
N PRO A 153 -16.90 12.27 -20.25
CA PRO A 153 -16.99 13.26 -21.33
C PRO A 153 -17.03 14.73 -20.88
N PHE A 154 -17.57 15.00 -19.69
CA PHE A 154 -17.70 16.36 -19.14
C PHE A 154 -16.78 16.62 -17.94
N GLY A 155 -15.63 15.93 -17.91
CA GLY A 155 -14.66 16.01 -16.83
C GLY A 155 -14.61 14.75 -15.97
N PRO A 156 -13.68 14.68 -14.99
CA PRO A 156 -13.58 13.51 -14.14
C PRO A 156 -14.78 13.39 -13.20
N VAL A 157 -15.11 12.15 -12.87
CA VAL A 157 -16.20 11.80 -11.96
C VAL A 157 -15.68 10.89 -10.85
N LEU A 158 -16.31 10.97 -9.69
CA LEU A 158 -16.19 10.04 -8.60
C LEU A 158 -17.54 9.36 -8.41
N PHE A 159 -17.55 8.03 -8.28
CA PHE A 159 -18.76 7.30 -7.91
C PHE A 159 -18.48 6.11 -7.01
N THR A 160 -19.53 5.58 -6.37
CA THR A 160 -19.44 4.39 -5.52
C THR A 160 -20.06 3.16 -6.20
N LEU A 161 -19.37 2.04 -6.08
CA LEU A 161 -19.76 0.73 -6.59
C LEU A 161 -19.75 -0.28 -5.45
N THR A 162 -20.78 -1.12 -5.33
CA THR A 162 -20.69 -2.32 -4.48
C THR A 162 -20.05 -3.45 -5.30
N PRO A 163 -19.01 -4.16 -4.80
CA PRO A 163 -18.32 -5.21 -5.57
C PRO A 163 -19.25 -6.28 -6.18
N GLY A 164 -20.34 -6.64 -5.49
CA GLY A 164 -21.34 -7.60 -5.97
C GLY A 164 -22.14 -7.16 -7.19
N GLN A 165 -22.03 -5.90 -7.63
CA GLN A 165 -22.63 -5.40 -8.88
C GLN A 165 -21.74 -5.67 -10.11
N ALA A 166 -20.51 -6.17 -9.91
CA ALA A 166 -19.54 -6.48 -10.94
C ALA A 166 -19.23 -7.98 -10.97
N VAL A 167 -18.72 -8.47 -12.10
CA VAL A 167 -18.12 -9.82 -12.14
C VAL A 167 -16.70 -9.71 -11.58
N LEU A 168 -16.49 -10.29 -10.41
CA LEU A 168 -15.20 -10.28 -9.71
C LEU A 168 -14.32 -11.46 -10.17
N THR A 169 -13.10 -11.15 -10.60
CA THR A 169 -12.04 -12.15 -10.82
C THR A 169 -11.01 -12.03 -9.70
N PRO A 170 -10.88 -13.08 -8.84
CA PRO A 170 -9.92 -13.07 -7.74
C PRO A 170 -8.49 -12.89 -8.23
N GLY A 171 -7.78 -11.89 -7.70
CA GLY A 171 -6.36 -11.69 -7.93
C GLY A 171 -5.59 -11.41 -6.64
N GLY A 172 -4.26 -11.39 -6.73
CA GLY A 172 -3.37 -11.14 -5.59
C GLY A 172 -2.15 -10.32 -5.98
N ASN A 173 -1.45 -9.80 -4.98
CA ASN A 173 -0.13 -9.24 -5.14
C ASN A 173 0.97 -10.20 -4.63
N ALA A 174 2.23 -9.76 -4.64
CA ALA A 174 3.36 -10.60 -4.22
C ALA A 174 3.31 -10.99 -2.73
N ALA A 175 2.55 -10.24 -1.92
CA ALA A 175 2.27 -10.53 -0.52
C ALA A 175 0.95 -11.30 -0.32
N GLU A 176 0.39 -11.86 -1.40
CA GLU A 176 -0.88 -12.58 -1.44
C GLU A 176 -2.10 -11.75 -1.03
N GLU A 177 -1.97 -10.43 -0.92
CA GLU A 177 -3.09 -9.55 -0.55
C GLU A 177 -4.04 -9.41 -1.75
N PRO A 178 -5.37 -9.35 -1.53
CA PRO A 178 -6.33 -9.31 -2.63
C PRO A 178 -6.12 -8.09 -3.54
N ARG A 179 -6.00 -8.36 -4.85
CA ARG A 179 -5.96 -7.37 -5.94
C ARG A 179 -6.87 -7.86 -7.05
N ASP A 180 -8.16 -7.59 -6.89
CA ASP A 180 -9.21 -8.20 -7.70
C ASP A 180 -9.50 -7.37 -8.95
N ASP A 181 -9.83 -8.05 -10.05
CA ASP A 181 -10.36 -7.38 -11.23
C ASP A 181 -11.88 -7.36 -11.15
N LEU A 182 -12.51 -6.19 -11.32
CA LEU A 182 -13.96 -6.03 -11.37
C LEU A 182 -14.39 -5.69 -12.80
N TYR A 183 -15.08 -6.62 -13.45
CA TYR A 183 -15.63 -6.43 -14.78
C TYR A 183 -17.04 -5.83 -14.72
N LEU A 184 -17.20 -4.66 -15.35
CA LEU A 184 -18.43 -3.88 -15.40
C LEU A 184 -19.08 -4.06 -16.78
N ALA A 185 -20.09 -4.94 -16.83
CA ALA A 185 -20.85 -5.27 -18.04
C ALA A 185 -21.94 -4.22 -18.33
N THR A 186 -21.55 -2.96 -18.55
CA THR A 186 -22.46 -1.80 -18.70
C THR A 186 -23.38 -1.66 -17.50
N LEU A 187 -22.80 -1.26 -16.38
CA LEU A 187 -23.51 -1.05 -15.13
C LEU A 187 -24.08 0.37 -15.07
N GLU A 188 -25.36 0.50 -14.71
CA GLU A 188 -25.96 1.79 -14.40
C GLU A 188 -25.67 2.18 -12.94
N ILE A 189 -24.98 3.30 -12.75
CA ILE A 189 -24.70 3.90 -11.45
C ILE A 189 -25.69 5.05 -11.24
N PRO A 190 -26.52 5.01 -10.19
CA PRO A 190 -27.52 6.06 -9.98
C PRO A 190 -26.86 7.40 -9.67
N ALA A 191 -27.48 8.48 -10.14
CA ALA A 191 -27.09 9.87 -9.88
C ALA A 191 -26.72 10.14 -8.41
N SER A 192 -27.48 9.58 -7.46
CA SER A 192 -27.24 9.74 -6.02
C SER A 192 -25.89 9.22 -5.51
N ARG A 193 -25.16 8.45 -6.33
CA ARG A 193 -23.84 7.87 -6.03
C ARG A 193 -22.71 8.46 -6.87
N VAL A 194 -23.00 9.42 -7.73
CA VAL A 194 -22.05 10.04 -8.65
C VAL A 194 -21.79 11.46 -8.20
N ARG A 195 -20.57 11.96 -8.41
CA ARG A 195 -20.22 13.37 -8.30
C ARG A 195 -19.27 13.73 -9.42
N ARG A 196 -19.51 14.83 -10.12
CA ARG A 196 -18.45 15.46 -10.90
C ARG A 196 -17.39 16.02 -9.96
N ILE A 197 -16.13 15.82 -10.31
CA ILE A 197 -15.00 16.28 -9.50
C ILE A 197 -14.10 17.16 -10.35
N SER A 198 -13.27 17.96 -9.68
CA SER A 198 -12.25 18.75 -10.36
C SER A 198 -11.02 17.89 -10.69
N SER A 199 -10.18 18.37 -11.60
CA SER A 199 -8.86 17.76 -11.87
C SER A 199 -8.00 17.69 -10.61
N GLU A 200 -8.08 18.72 -9.76
CA GLU A 200 -7.30 18.84 -8.53
C GLU A 200 -7.69 17.76 -7.53
N LEU A 201 -8.97 17.41 -7.43
CA LEU A 201 -9.42 16.32 -6.55
C LEU A 201 -9.02 14.94 -7.08
N LEU A 202 -9.01 14.76 -8.41
CA LEU A 202 -8.46 13.54 -9.01
C LEU A 202 -6.95 13.40 -8.72
N ASP A 203 -6.21 14.50 -8.78
CA ASP A 203 -4.79 14.52 -8.40
C ASP A 203 -4.62 14.28 -6.89
N GLU A 204 -5.44 14.88 -6.02
CA GLU A 204 -5.45 14.62 -4.57
C GLU A 204 -5.66 13.12 -4.28
N ALA A 205 -6.58 12.46 -4.99
CA ALA A 205 -6.80 11.02 -4.85
C ALA A 205 -5.55 10.18 -5.18
N ARG A 206 -4.79 10.56 -6.23
CA ARG A 206 -3.52 9.91 -6.57
C ARG A 206 -2.47 10.12 -5.49
N LEU A 207 -2.39 11.34 -4.94
CA LEU A 207 -1.46 11.66 -3.85
C LEU A 207 -1.81 10.88 -2.58
N ARG A 208 -3.09 10.81 -2.20
CA ARG A 208 -3.57 10.02 -1.06
C ARG A 208 -3.22 8.55 -1.21
N ALA A 209 -3.49 7.96 -2.37
CA ALA A 209 -3.18 6.56 -2.67
C ALA A 209 -1.67 6.27 -2.58
N ALA A 210 -0.85 7.14 -3.17
CA ALA A 210 0.61 7.01 -3.09
C ALA A 210 1.12 7.12 -1.64
N LEU A 211 0.67 8.13 -0.89
CA LEU A 211 1.13 8.31 0.49
C LEU A 211 0.66 7.17 1.41
N ALA A 212 -0.52 6.61 1.17
CA ALA A 212 -1.02 5.43 1.86
C ALA A 212 -0.06 4.23 1.69
N ARG A 213 0.41 3.96 0.47
CA ARG A 213 1.44 2.94 0.22
C ARG A 213 2.77 3.28 0.89
N SER A 214 3.21 4.54 0.82
CA SER A 214 4.45 4.96 1.48
C SER A 214 4.43 4.75 2.99
N ALA A 215 3.30 5.02 3.64
CA ALA A 215 3.14 4.80 5.08
C ALA A 215 3.16 3.31 5.44
N LEU A 216 2.46 2.47 4.67
CA LEU A 216 2.52 1.01 4.82
C LEU A 216 3.96 0.48 4.65
N ILE A 217 4.68 0.98 3.64
CA ILE A 217 6.10 0.67 3.40
C ILE A 217 6.97 1.09 4.60
N ALA A 218 6.76 2.28 5.16
CA ALA A 218 7.50 2.75 6.34
C ALA A 218 7.33 1.80 7.53
N GLY A 219 6.10 1.35 7.79
CA GLY A 219 5.80 0.35 8.80
C GLY A 219 6.50 -0.98 8.57
N ALA A 220 6.37 -1.53 7.36
CA ALA A 220 7.01 -2.81 7.01
C ALA A 220 8.55 -2.72 7.06
N ALA A 221 9.13 -1.55 6.76
CA ALA A 221 10.55 -1.28 6.89
C ALA A 221 11.01 -1.32 8.36
N GLU A 222 10.27 -0.68 9.27
CA GLU A 222 10.52 -0.78 10.71
C GLU A 222 10.44 -2.24 11.19
N ARG A 223 9.47 -3.00 10.68
CA ARG A 223 9.37 -4.43 11.00
C ARG A 223 10.60 -5.21 10.54
N CYS A 224 11.17 -4.87 9.38
CA CYS A 224 12.41 -5.48 8.90
C CYS A 224 13.60 -5.15 9.82
N VAL A 225 13.69 -3.91 10.32
CA VAL A 225 14.71 -3.52 11.31
C VAL A 225 14.59 -4.37 12.57
N ASP A 226 13.40 -4.44 13.17
CA ASP A 226 13.17 -5.17 14.43
C ASP A 226 13.52 -6.66 14.30
N LEU A 227 13.06 -7.29 13.24
CA LEU A 227 13.34 -8.70 12.96
C LEU A 227 14.85 -8.94 12.75
N THR A 228 15.50 -8.04 12.01
CA THR A 228 16.94 -8.15 11.72
C THR A 228 17.78 -7.97 12.97
N VAL A 229 17.54 -6.92 13.77
CA VAL A 229 18.27 -6.67 15.01
C VAL A 229 18.08 -7.81 16.00
N ALA A 230 16.85 -8.33 16.12
CA ALA A 230 16.59 -9.50 16.96
C ALA A 230 17.37 -10.73 16.48
N HIS A 231 17.35 -10.99 15.17
CA HIS A 231 18.04 -12.14 14.56
C HIS A 231 19.56 -12.08 14.76
N THR A 232 20.20 -10.97 14.41
CA THR A 232 21.66 -10.80 14.49
C THR A 232 22.17 -10.76 15.93
N THR A 233 21.34 -10.33 16.88
CA THR A 233 21.64 -10.37 18.31
C THR A 233 21.57 -11.79 18.87
N ALA A 234 20.56 -12.57 18.48
CA ALA A 234 20.38 -13.94 18.97
C ALA A 234 21.30 -14.95 18.28
N ARG A 235 21.66 -14.73 17.01
CA ARG A 235 22.43 -15.68 16.21
C ARG A 235 23.92 -15.60 16.55
N THR A 236 24.47 -16.72 17.03
CA THR A 236 25.91 -16.85 17.31
C THR A 236 26.63 -17.60 16.19
N GLN A 237 27.69 -17.01 15.63
CA GLN A 237 28.62 -17.66 14.71
C GLN A 237 30.06 -17.26 15.03
N PHE A 238 30.99 -18.18 14.79
CA PHE A 238 32.42 -17.98 15.13
C PHE A 238 32.62 -17.54 16.60
N GLY A 239 31.86 -18.13 17.51
CA GLY A 239 31.99 -17.94 18.96
C GLY A 239 31.40 -16.65 19.54
N ARG A 240 30.68 -15.84 18.75
CA ARG A 240 30.00 -14.62 19.25
C ARG A 240 28.75 -14.26 18.43
N PRO A 241 27.86 -13.39 18.95
CA PRO A 241 26.70 -12.90 18.19
C PRO A 241 27.09 -12.22 16.88
N LEU A 242 26.21 -12.30 15.86
CA LEU A 242 26.46 -11.70 14.54
C LEU A 242 26.62 -10.18 14.61
N ASN A 243 25.84 -9.50 15.45
CA ASN A 243 25.95 -8.05 15.63
C ASN A 243 27.31 -7.58 16.21
N HIS A 244 28.24 -8.49 16.57
CA HIS A 244 29.61 -8.13 16.98
C HIS A 244 30.59 -7.99 15.81
N PHE A 245 30.23 -8.43 14.60
CA PHE A 245 31.05 -8.25 13.40
C PHE A 245 30.79 -6.88 12.77
N GLN A 246 31.86 -6.15 12.42
CA GLN A 246 31.76 -4.78 11.89
C GLN A 246 30.93 -4.70 10.59
N ALA A 247 31.10 -5.68 9.70
CA ALA A 247 30.31 -5.75 8.47
C ALA A 247 28.80 -5.87 8.75
N VAL A 248 28.41 -6.64 9.78
CA VAL A 248 27.00 -6.76 10.19
C VAL A 248 26.50 -5.43 10.75
N LYS A 249 27.26 -4.79 11.65
CA LYS A 249 26.90 -3.48 12.22
C LYS A 249 26.71 -2.41 11.14
N GLN A 250 27.56 -2.40 10.11
CA GLN A 250 27.47 -1.44 9.01
C GLN A 250 26.20 -1.65 8.18
N GLU A 251 25.88 -2.90 7.83
CA GLU A 251 24.64 -3.20 7.12
C GLU A 251 23.40 -2.90 7.99
N GLU A 252 23.42 -3.21 9.29
CA GLU A 252 22.33 -2.84 10.21
C GLU A 252 22.14 -1.32 10.30
N ALA A 253 23.23 -0.56 10.41
CA ALA A 253 23.17 0.90 10.41
C ALA A 253 22.54 1.43 9.13
N ARG A 254 22.90 0.87 7.96
CA ARG A 254 22.31 1.23 6.67
C ARG A 254 20.83 0.88 6.58
N LEU A 255 20.42 -0.29 7.09
CA LEU A 255 19.02 -0.69 7.16
C LEU A 255 18.18 0.29 8.00
N ILE A 256 18.72 0.70 9.17
CA ILE A 256 18.09 1.67 10.06
C ILE A 256 18.02 3.05 9.38
N GLU A 257 19.08 3.48 8.70
CA GLU A 257 19.15 4.74 7.97
C GLU A 257 18.09 4.80 6.87
N GLU A 258 18.04 3.80 5.98
CA GLU A 258 17.03 3.72 4.91
C GLU A 258 15.61 3.77 5.48
N THR A 259 15.36 3.02 6.56
CA THR A 259 14.06 3.03 7.24
C THR A 259 13.73 4.42 7.81
N ALA A 260 14.70 5.10 8.43
CA ALA A 260 14.52 6.45 8.96
C ALA A 260 14.23 7.47 7.86
N LEU A 261 14.88 7.37 6.70
CA LEU A 261 14.61 8.22 5.53
C LEU A 261 13.17 8.06 5.03
N VAL A 262 12.69 6.83 4.89
CA VAL A 262 11.30 6.55 4.48
C VAL A 262 10.32 7.15 5.47
N ARG A 263 10.51 6.92 6.77
CA ARG A 263 9.63 7.46 7.83
C ARG A 263 9.59 8.98 7.82
N ALA A 264 10.76 9.63 7.74
CA ALA A 264 10.86 11.07 7.72
C ALA A 264 10.13 11.66 6.50
N ALA A 265 10.28 11.05 5.33
CA ALA A 265 9.61 11.50 4.12
C ALA A 265 8.08 11.36 4.21
N VAL A 266 7.57 10.25 4.76
CA VAL A 266 6.12 10.06 5.00
C VAL A 266 5.59 11.09 5.98
N GLN A 267 6.29 11.33 7.09
CA GLN A 267 5.89 12.32 8.10
C GLN A 267 5.88 13.74 7.53
N ALA A 268 6.88 14.09 6.73
CA ALA A 268 6.97 15.40 6.08
C ALA A 268 5.82 15.67 5.10
N ALA A 269 5.20 14.63 4.54
CA ALA A 269 4.07 14.75 3.62
C ALA A 269 2.70 14.89 4.29
N ALA A 270 2.59 14.68 5.61
CA ALA A 270 1.31 14.71 6.33
C ALA A 270 0.62 16.08 6.26
N VAL A 271 1.31 17.14 6.69
CA VAL A 271 0.77 18.51 6.71
C VAL A 271 0.53 19.05 5.29
N PRO A 272 1.48 18.91 4.34
CA PRO A 272 1.25 19.36 2.96
C PRO A 272 0.01 18.74 2.33
N LEU A 273 -0.27 17.44 2.57
CA LEU A 273 -1.45 16.77 2.01
C LEU A 273 -2.76 17.45 2.41
N ASP A 274 -2.89 17.90 3.66
CA ASP A 274 -4.09 18.59 4.14
C ASP A 274 -4.27 19.98 3.51
N THR A 275 -3.15 20.68 3.27
CA THR A 275 -3.16 22.00 2.62
C THR A 275 -3.33 21.95 1.10
N GLY A 276 -3.00 20.83 0.47
CA GLY A 276 -3.07 20.64 -0.97
C GLY A 276 -2.01 21.42 -1.77
N GLY A 277 -2.26 21.55 -3.08
CA GLY A 277 -1.41 22.33 -3.99
C GLY A 277 -0.02 21.73 -4.25
N THR A 278 0.91 22.58 -4.68
CA THR A 278 2.27 22.17 -5.09
C THR A 278 3.07 21.55 -3.95
N ALA A 279 2.89 22.02 -2.71
CA ALA A 279 3.59 21.48 -1.55
C ALA A 279 3.17 20.01 -1.28
N ALA A 280 1.86 19.72 -1.33
CA ALA A 280 1.35 18.35 -1.23
C ALA A 280 1.96 17.44 -2.29
N TYR A 281 1.96 17.92 -3.54
CA TYR A 281 2.50 17.19 -4.67
C TYR A 281 3.98 16.83 -4.48
N VAL A 282 4.82 17.81 -4.15
CA VAL A 282 6.26 17.62 -3.97
C VAL A 282 6.55 16.67 -2.81
N ALA A 283 5.91 16.90 -1.65
CA ALA A 283 6.16 16.10 -0.45
C ALA A 283 5.74 14.63 -0.64
N VAL A 284 4.56 14.38 -1.22
CA VAL A 284 4.07 13.02 -1.47
C VAL A 284 4.88 12.32 -2.56
N ALA A 285 5.22 13.02 -3.64
CA ALA A 285 6.05 12.44 -4.70
C ALA A 285 7.44 12.07 -4.17
N ALA A 286 8.06 12.91 -3.34
CA ALA A 286 9.31 12.61 -2.66
C ALA A 286 9.15 11.41 -1.72
N ALA A 287 8.11 11.37 -0.89
CA ALA A 287 7.83 10.26 0.02
C ALA A 287 7.66 8.93 -0.71
N LYS A 288 6.85 8.89 -1.78
CA LYS A 288 6.63 7.66 -2.56
C LYS A 288 7.86 7.24 -3.36
N THR A 289 8.63 8.19 -3.89
CA THR A 289 9.92 7.89 -4.55
C THR A 289 10.89 7.26 -3.55
N GLN A 290 11.10 7.90 -2.40
CA GLN A 290 11.99 7.40 -1.34
C GLN A 290 11.54 6.02 -0.83
N ALA A 291 10.26 5.88 -0.47
CA ALA A 291 9.69 4.62 0.02
C ALA A 291 9.89 3.48 -0.99
N SER A 292 9.60 3.75 -2.27
CA SER A 292 9.69 2.73 -3.33
C SER A 292 11.14 2.35 -3.66
N ALA A 293 12.08 3.30 -3.59
CA ALA A 293 13.50 3.06 -3.77
C ALA A 293 14.08 2.23 -2.61
N SER A 294 13.87 2.70 -1.37
CA SER A 294 14.41 2.06 -0.16
C SER A 294 13.85 0.66 0.06
N ALA A 295 12.63 0.35 -0.40
CA ALA A 295 12.02 -0.98 -0.26
C ALA A 295 12.93 -2.12 -0.76
N ALA A 296 13.61 -1.93 -1.91
CA ALA A 296 14.52 -2.92 -2.46
C ALA A 296 15.79 -3.08 -1.60
N GLU A 297 16.37 -1.97 -1.14
CA GLU A 297 17.60 -1.97 -0.36
C GLU A 297 17.37 -2.54 1.05
N ILE A 298 16.26 -2.15 1.70
CA ILE A 298 15.81 -2.70 2.99
C ILE A 298 15.65 -4.22 2.88
N ALA A 299 14.93 -4.70 1.87
CA ALA A 299 14.75 -6.14 1.66
C ALA A 299 16.08 -6.85 1.41
N ARG A 300 16.96 -6.27 0.57
CA ARG A 300 18.28 -6.83 0.27
C ARG A 300 19.12 -7.00 1.54
N ILE A 301 19.24 -5.95 2.35
CA ILE A 301 20.04 -5.97 3.58
C ILE A 301 19.45 -6.97 4.57
N ALA A 302 18.14 -6.91 4.82
CA ALA A 302 17.50 -7.77 5.80
C ALA A 302 17.65 -9.25 5.44
N HIS A 303 17.43 -9.63 4.18
CA HIS A 303 17.65 -11.00 3.72
C HIS A 303 19.11 -11.43 3.80
N GLN A 304 20.06 -10.55 3.46
CA GLN A 304 21.48 -10.84 3.59
C GLN A 304 21.88 -11.16 5.03
N LEU A 305 21.38 -10.39 6.00
CA LEU A 305 21.71 -10.57 7.43
C LEU A 305 21.03 -11.80 8.05
N HIS A 306 19.88 -12.23 7.52
CA HIS A 306 19.22 -13.47 7.94
C HIS A 306 19.79 -14.73 7.24
N GLY A 307 20.37 -14.58 6.05
CA GLY A 307 20.81 -15.71 5.23
C GLY A 307 19.64 -16.61 4.82
N ALA A 308 19.88 -17.92 4.70
CA ALA A 308 18.91 -18.86 4.14
C ALA A 308 17.55 -18.89 4.90
N VAL A 309 17.55 -18.64 6.22
CA VAL A 309 16.30 -18.64 7.00
C VAL A 309 15.40 -17.46 6.63
N GLY A 310 15.96 -16.35 6.15
CA GLY A 310 15.22 -15.16 5.73
C GLY A 310 14.33 -15.41 4.52
N ILE A 311 14.72 -16.35 3.65
CA ILE A 311 14.04 -16.64 2.38
C ILE A 311 12.81 -17.54 2.59
N THR A 312 12.76 -18.28 3.68
CA THR A 312 11.67 -19.24 3.94
C THR A 312 10.36 -18.53 4.26
N GLN A 313 9.23 -19.05 3.76
CA GLN A 313 7.89 -18.51 4.04
C GLN A 313 7.49 -18.58 5.53
N LEU A 314 8.17 -19.43 6.31
CA LEU A 314 7.95 -19.55 7.75
C LEU A 314 8.54 -18.36 8.54
N ASN A 315 9.43 -17.59 7.93
CA ASN A 315 10.05 -16.45 8.58
C ASN A 315 9.17 -15.19 8.42
N PRO A 316 8.83 -14.48 9.52
CA PRO A 316 8.11 -13.20 9.46
C PRO A 316 8.75 -12.17 8.53
N LEU A 317 10.06 -12.24 8.30
CA LEU A 317 10.77 -11.37 7.35
C LEU A 317 10.23 -11.53 5.92
N HIS A 318 9.84 -12.74 5.53
CA HIS A 318 9.28 -12.99 4.20
C HIS A 318 8.00 -12.18 4.00
N PHE A 319 7.11 -12.13 5.00
CA PHE A 319 5.87 -11.36 4.94
C PHE A 319 6.09 -9.84 4.92
N ALA A 320 7.07 -9.34 5.69
CA ALA A 320 7.38 -7.91 5.69
C ALA A 320 7.99 -7.48 4.34
N THR A 321 8.94 -8.27 3.82
CA THR A 321 9.64 -7.94 2.58
C THR A 321 8.80 -8.13 1.32
N THR A 322 7.95 -9.15 1.24
CA THR A 322 7.00 -9.30 0.11
C THR A 322 6.00 -8.16 0.04
N ARG A 323 5.57 -7.61 1.19
CA ARG A 323 4.73 -6.40 1.24
C ARG A 323 5.47 -5.16 0.77
N LEU A 324 6.72 -4.94 1.21
CA LEU A 324 7.57 -3.88 0.67
C LEU A 324 7.67 -3.96 -0.86
N TRP A 325 7.96 -5.15 -1.38
CA TRP A 325 8.05 -5.40 -2.83
C TRP A 325 6.73 -5.23 -3.56
N SER A 326 5.60 -5.51 -2.92
CA SER A 326 4.31 -5.30 -3.55
C SER A 326 3.93 -3.83 -3.61
N TRP A 327 4.02 -3.13 -2.48
CA TRP A 327 3.51 -1.76 -2.38
C TRP A 327 4.41 -0.74 -3.08
N ARG A 328 5.69 -1.07 -3.34
CA ARG A 328 6.58 -0.18 -4.10
C ARG A 328 6.10 0.08 -5.52
N ASP A 329 5.44 -0.90 -6.15
CA ASP A 329 4.94 -0.79 -7.54
C ASP A 329 3.46 -0.36 -7.61
N GLU A 330 2.77 -0.33 -6.48
CA GLU A 330 1.37 0.11 -6.39
C GLU A 330 1.27 1.64 -6.33
N ASP A 331 0.20 2.17 -6.96
CA ASP A 331 -0.10 3.61 -7.00
C ASP A 331 1.04 4.46 -7.60
N GLY A 332 1.81 3.87 -8.51
CA GLY A 332 2.97 4.46 -9.18
C GLY A 332 4.27 4.06 -8.49
N ASP A 333 5.21 3.59 -9.29
CA ASP A 333 6.55 3.20 -8.85
C ASP A 333 7.49 4.41 -8.63
N GLU A 334 8.72 4.13 -8.21
CA GLU A 334 9.77 5.12 -8.03
C GLU A 334 9.98 6.00 -9.26
N THR A 335 10.03 5.40 -10.46
CA THR A 335 10.31 6.13 -11.71
C THR A 335 9.16 7.06 -12.06
N TYR A 336 7.92 6.59 -11.92
CA TYR A 336 6.71 7.37 -12.13
C TYR A 336 6.70 8.62 -11.25
N TRP A 337 6.94 8.45 -9.94
CA TRP A 337 6.92 9.57 -9.01
C TRP A 337 8.14 10.48 -9.13
N ALA A 338 9.32 9.95 -9.45
CA ALA A 338 10.51 10.75 -9.73
C ALA A 338 10.33 11.63 -10.98
N HIS A 339 9.79 11.08 -12.08
CA HIS A 339 9.46 11.87 -13.28
C HIS A 339 8.43 12.96 -12.99
N ARG A 340 7.40 12.64 -12.19
CA ARG A 340 6.39 13.60 -11.76
C ARG A 340 6.98 14.71 -10.89
N LEU A 341 7.86 14.36 -9.95
CA LEU A 341 8.58 15.31 -9.10
C LEU A 341 9.49 16.23 -9.92
N ALA A 342 10.17 15.68 -10.93
CA ALA A 342 11.08 16.42 -11.79
C ALA A 342 10.37 17.32 -12.81
N ARG A 343 9.17 16.97 -13.27
CA ARG A 343 8.42 17.72 -14.31
C ARG A 343 8.31 19.23 -14.07
N PRO A 344 7.94 19.73 -12.86
CA PRO A 344 7.90 21.17 -12.60
C PRO A 344 9.29 21.80 -12.36
N LEU A 345 10.33 20.98 -12.14
CA LEU A 345 11.67 21.47 -11.81
C LEU A 345 12.45 21.76 -13.09
N THR A 346 12.73 23.04 -13.31
CA THR A 346 13.69 23.50 -14.33
C THR A 346 15.01 23.86 -13.65
N ALA A 347 16.10 24.00 -14.41
CA ALA A 347 17.39 24.45 -13.87
C ALA A 347 17.27 25.75 -13.06
N THR A 348 16.36 26.64 -13.47
CA THR A 348 16.09 27.91 -12.79
C THR A 348 15.17 27.76 -11.56
N ALA A 349 14.24 26.80 -11.58
CA ALA A 349 13.28 26.59 -10.49
C ALA A 349 13.77 25.62 -9.39
N LEU A 350 14.80 24.82 -9.67
CA LEU A 350 15.30 23.78 -8.77
C LEU A 350 15.80 24.33 -7.43
N TRP A 351 16.75 25.28 -7.46
CA TRP A 351 17.35 25.80 -6.23
C TRP A 351 16.35 26.55 -5.34
N PRO A 352 15.49 27.44 -5.87
CA PRO A 352 14.40 28.02 -5.08
C PRO A 352 13.51 26.93 -4.48
N ALA A 353 13.03 25.96 -5.27
CA ALA A 353 12.15 24.92 -4.76
C ALA A 353 12.74 24.11 -3.59
N LEU A 354 14.05 23.84 -3.59
CA LEU A 354 14.74 23.12 -2.51
C LEU A 354 14.97 23.99 -1.26
N THR A 355 15.12 25.30 -1.42
CA THR A 355 15.51 26.22 -0.33
C THR A 355 14.35 27.01 0.26
N THR A 356 13.20 27.05 -0.43
CA THR A 356 12.00 27.77 0.03
C THR A 356 10.96 26.88 0.71
N THR A 357 11.17 25.56 0.78
CA THR A 357 10.38 24.67 1.64
C THR A 357 10.77 24.91 3.10
N PRO A 358 9.88 25.50 3.94
CA PRO A 358 10.17 25.78 5.34
C PRO A 358 10.08 24.55 6.23
#